data_AF-A0A816JV09-F1
#
_entry.id   AF-A0A816JV09-F1
#
_cell.length_a   1.000
_cell.length_b   1.000
_cell.length_c   1.000
_cell.angle_alpha   90.00
_cell.angle_beta   90.00
_cell.angle_gamma   90.00
#
_symmetry.space_group_name_H-M   'P 1'
#
loop_
_entity.id
_entity.type
_entity.pdbx_description
1 polymer ?
#
loop_
_entity_poly.entity_id
_entity_poly.type
_entity_poly.pdbx_seq_one_letter_code
_entity_poly.pdbx_strand_id
1 'polypeptide(L)' 'MRSKYKKTCWKRYSEVARTQSNLDAFSTGAELFKKNVPVVTYEDVKPYMERVANGEPSDVISGEPITQFFIRYTL' A
#
# COMPACT_ATOMS: atom_id res chain seq x y z
N MET A 1 -20.81 1.36 0.32
CA MET A 1 -19.83 0.79 -0.65
C MET A 1 -18.35 1.12 -0.38
N ARG A 2 -17.96 1.89 0.65
CA ARG A 2 -16.56 2.33 0.89
C ARG A 2 -15.68 1.45 1.82
N SER A 3 -16.16 0.29 2.27
CA SER A 3 -15.51 -0.48 3.35
C SER A 3 -14.70 -1.71 2.88
N LYS A 4 -14.92 -2.18 1.64
CA LYS A 4 -14.33 -3.46 1.16
C LYS A 4 -12.85 -3.32 0.79
N TYR A 5 -12.44 -2.21 0.19
CA TYR A 5 -11.08 -2.01 -0.32
C TYR A 5 -10.01 -1.79 0.75
N LYS A 6 -10.40 -1.28 1.93
CA LYS A 6 -9.46 -1.13 3.05
C LYS A 6 -9.10 -2.44 3.75
N LYS A 7 -9.76 -3.57 3.45
CA LYS A 7 -9.48 -4.86 4.10
C LYS A 7 -8.63 -5.80 3.25
N THR A 8 -8.54 -5.60 1.95
CA THR A 8 -7.85 -6.53 1.03
C THR A 8 -6.35 -6.33 0.99
N CYS A 9 -5.86 -5.09 0.92
CA CYS A 9 -4.42 -4.79 0.96
C CYS A 9 -3.76 -5.31 2.27
N TRP A 10 -4.47 -5.20 3.39
CA TRP A 10 -4.00 -5.64 4.71
C TRP A 10 -3.93 -7.15 4.88
N LYS A 11 -4.78 -7.91 4.17
CA LYS A 11 -4.83 -9.37 4.33
C LYS A 11 -3.59 -10.05 3.74
N ARG A 12 -3.01 -9.51 2.67
CA ARG A 12 -1.89 -10.17 1.97
C ARG A 12 -0.55 -10.00 2.69
N TYR A 13 -0.28 -8.82 3.27
CA TYR A 13 0.92 -8.61 4.10
C TYR A 13 0.87 -9.37 5.43
N SER A 14 -0.31 -9.58 6.01
CA SER A 14 -0.49 -10.31 7.29
C SER A 14 -0.51 -11.84 7.13
N GLU A 15 -0.65 -12.37 5.91
CA GLU A 15 -0.63 -13.81 5.65
C GLU A 15 0.78 -14.40 5.73
N VAL A 16 1.81 -13.60 5.39
CA VAL A 16 3.23 -13.93 5.65
C VAL A 16 3.51 -14.07 7.15
N ALA A 17 2.69 -13.48 8.02
CA ALA A 17 2.83 -13.55 9.48
C ALA A 17 2.03 -14.69 10.14
N ARG A 18 1.34 -15.55 9.38
CA ARG A 18 0.47 -16.61 9.94
C ARG A 18 1.17 -17.79 10.61
N THR A 19 2.50 -17.80 10.65
CA THR A 19 3.26 -18.71 11.52
C THR A 19 4.01 -17.93 12.59
N GLN A 20 3.28 -17.22 13.47
CA GLN A 20 3.53 -17.36 14.91
C GLN A 20 2.34 -16.78 15.69
N SER A 21 1.88 -17.56 16.66
CA SER A 21 0.94 -17.23 17.72
C SER A 21 1.13 -15.84 18.34
N ASN A 22 0.01 -15.27 18.81
CA ASN A 22 -0.13 -14.32 19.92
C ASN A 22 -0.63 -12.90 19.57
N LEU A 23 -1.54 -12.43 20.44
CA LEU A 23 -2.24 -11.14 20.42
C LEU A 23 -1.30 -9.93 20.48
N ASP A 24 -0.02 -10.17 20.78
CA ASP A 24 1.09 -9.22 20.87
C ASP A 24 1.67 -8.87 19.49
N ALA A 25 1.59 -9.78 18.50
CA ALA A 25 2.14 -9.55 17.16
C ALA A 25 1.41 -8.47 16.36
N PHE A 26 0.12 -8.23 16.64
CA PHE A 26 -0.65 -7.15 16.00
C PHE A 26 -0.12 -5.76 16.41
N SER A 27 0.25 -5.60 17.69
CA SER A 27 0.81 -4.34 18.20
C SER A 27 2.22 -4.12 17.63
N THR A 28 3.06 -5.15 17.66
CA THR A 28 4.43 -5.08 17.13
C THR A 28 4.46 -4.80 15.62
N GLY A 29 3.56 -5.40 14.83
CA GLY A 29 3.49 -5.14 13.39
C GLY A 29 3.15 -3.69 13.05
N ALA A 30 2.22 -3.08 13.80
CA ALA A 30 1.86 -1.69 13.62
C ALA A 30 2.99 -0.73 14.04
N GLU A 31 3.70 -1.03 15.13
CA GLU A 31 4.85 -0.24 15.58
C GLU A 31 6.04 -0.32 14.61
N LEU A 32 6.34 -1.52 14.09
CA LEU A 32 7.37 -1.72 13.07
C LEU A 32 7.03 -0.95 11.79
N PHE A 33 5.76 -0.94 11.37
CA PHE A 33 5.34 -0.15 10.21
C PHE A 33 5.55 1.35 10.43
N LYS A 34 5.12 1.89 11.58
CA LYS A 34 5.30 3.30 11.92
C LYS A 34 6.78 3.71 11.98
N LYS A 35 7.66 2.80 12.40
CA LYS A 35 9.11 3.05 12.47
C LYS A 35 9.79 2.98 11.10
N ASN A 36 9.38 2.05 10.25
CA ASN A 36 10.09 1.74 9.00
C ASN A 36 9.51 2.47 7.77
N VAL A 37 8.23 2.85 7.79
CA VAL A 37 7.57 3.52 6.67
C VAL A 37 7.45 5.02 6.95
N PRO A 38 8.19 5.86 6.21
CA PRO A 38 8.12 7.31 6.40
C PRO A 38 6.77 7.86 5.91
N VAL A 39 6.34 8.94 6.55
CA VAL A 39 5.23 9.76 6.03
C VAL A 39 5.80 10.64 4.93
N VAL A 40 5.31 10.48 3.70
CA VAL A 40 5.81 11.14 2.48
C VAL A 40 4.73 12.02 1.85
N THR A 41 5.13 13.00 1.04
CA THR A 41 4.19 13.83 0.27
C THR A 41 3.92 13.22 -1.10
N TYR A 42 3.00 13.81 -1.88
CA TYR A 42 2.68 13.32 -3.22
C TYR A 42 3.90 13.42 -4.16
N GLU A 43 4.71 14.45 -3.99
CA GLU A 43 5.91 14.73 -4.79
C GLU A 43 6.94 13.61 -4.67
N ASP A 44 7.08 13.00 -3.48
CA ASP A 44 8.00 11.90 -3.24
C ASP A 44 7.58 10.60 -3.95
N VAL A 45 6.27 10.37 -4.11
CA VAL A 45 5.71 9.16 -4.74
C VAL A 45 5.43 9.32 -6.23
N LYS A 46 5.35 10.57 -6.72
CA LYS A 46 5.08 10.91 -8.12
C LYS A 46 5.98 10.19 -9.13
N PRO A 47 7.31 10.07 -8.93
CA PRO A 47 8.18 9.38 -9.89
C PRO A 47 7.79 7.91 -10.11
N TYR A 48 7.32 7.23 -9.06
CA TYR A 48 6.85 5.84 -9.17
C TYR A 48 5.51 5.74 -9.89
N MET A 49 4.62 6.72 -9.69
CA MET A 49 3.35 6.79 -10.43
C MET A 49 3.57 7.05 -11.92
N GLU A 50 4.49 7.95 -12.27
CA GLU A 50 4.85 8.26 -13.66
C GLU A 50 5.47 7.04 -14.36
N ARG A 51 6.34 6.30 -13.66
CA ARG A 51 6.90 5.02 -14.16
C ARG A 51 5.82 4.02 -14.54
N VAL A 52 4.84 3.80 -13.66
CA VAL A 52 3.71 2.90 -13.94
C VAL A 52 2.83 3.46 -15.06
N ALA A 53 2.58 4.77 -15.10
CA ALA A 53 1.83 5.41 -16.18
C ALA A 53 2.52 5.28 -17.56
N ASN A 54 3.86 5.24 -17.57
CA ASN A 54 4.67 4.99 -18.77
C ASN A 54 4.73 3.52 -19.18
N GLY A 55 4.08 2.61 -18.44
CA GLY A 55 3.95 1.20 -18.79
C GLY A 55 4.81 0.24 -17.96
N GLU A 56 5.48 0.71 -16.91
CA GLU A 56 6.16 -0.19 -15.97
C GLU A 56 5.14 -1.00 -15.15
N PRO A 57 5.42 -2.28 -14.79
CA PRO A 57 4.56 -3.06 -13.91
C PRO A 57 4.23 -2.34 -12.59
N SER A 58 3.00 -2.49 -12.12
CA SER A 58 2.55 -1.87 -10.87
C SER A 58 3.19 -2.43 -9.61
N ASP A 59 3.92 -3.55 -9.72
CA ASP A 59 4.60 -4.25 -8.62
C ASP A 59 5.57 -3.37 -7.83
N VAL A 60 6.00 -2.26 -8.44
CA VAL A 60 6.82 -1.22 -7.81
C VAL A 60 6.10 -0.56 -6.62
N ILE A 61 4.77 -0.45 -6.65
CA ILE A 61 3.97 0.24 -5.62
C ILE A 61 2.74 -0.54 -5.14
N SER A 62 2.34 -1.60 -5.84
CA SER A 62 1.15 -2.40 -5.53
C SER A 62 1.37 -3.85 -5.95
N GLY A 63 1.04 -4.79 -5.06
CA GLY A 63 1.07 -6.23 -5.39
C GLY A 63 -0.10 -6.69 -6.28
N GLU A 64 -0.96 -5.78 -6.71
CA GLU A 64 -2.05 -6.01 -7.68
C GLU A 64 -2.00 -4.95 -8.79
N PRO A 65 -2.43 -5.29 -10.02
CA PRO A 65 -2.43 -4.37 -11.15
C PRO A 65 -3.23 -3.09 -10.88
N ILE A 66 -2.63 -1.93 -11.15
CA ILE A 66 -3.29 -0.63 -11.07
C ILE A 66 -4.19 -0.45 -12.29
N THR A 67 -5.51 -0.35 -12.06
CA THR A 67 -6.51 -0.30 -13.15
C THR A 67 -6.84 1.12 -13.62
N GLN A 68 -6.71 2.13 -12.76
CA GLN A 68 -6.98 3.53 -13.11
C GLN A 68 -6.28 4.53 -12.19
N PHE A 69 -6.03 5.73 -12.72
CA PHE A 69 -5.59 6.90 -11.95
C PHE A 69 -6.74 7.90 -11.77
N PHE A 70 -6.95 8.36 -10.53
CA PHE A 70 -7.89 9.43 -10.23
C PHE A 70 -7.17 10.77 -10.15
N ILE A 71 -7.18 11.53 -11.24
CA ILE A 71 -6.71 12.90 -11.26
C ILE A 71 -7.89 13.86 -11.05
N ARG A 72 -7.73 14.82 -10.14
CA ARG A 72 -8.71 15.90 -9.99
C ARG A 72 -8.49 16.89 -11.12
N TYR A 73 -9.44 16.99 -12.03
CA TYR A 73 -9.49 18.10 -12.96
C TYR A 73 -10.12 19.30 -12.23
N THR A 74 -9.35 20.37 -12.06
CA THR A 74 -9.89 21.68 -11.71
C THR A 74 -10.04 22.43 -13.04
N LEU A 75 -11.28 22.71 -13.44
CA LEU A 75 -11.59 23.58 -14.57
C LEU A 75 -11.41 25.05 -14.17
#